data_AF-A0A840GG77-F1
#
_entry.id   AF-A0A840GG77-F1
#
_cell.length_a   1.000
_cell.length_b   1.000
_cell.length_c   1.000
_cell.angle_alpha   90.00
_cell.angle_beta   90.00
_cell.angle_gamma   90.00
#
_symmetry.space_group_name_H-M   'P 1'
#
loop_
_entity.id
_entity.type
_entity.pdbx_description
1 polymer ?
#
loop_
_entity_poly.entity_id
_entity_poly.type
_entity_poly.pdbx_seq_one_letter_code
_entity_poly.pdbx_strand_id
1 'polypeptide(L)'
;MAMLFERDRSWYAERLPGLQDRVRTRLGELSRHISEADWLDGAFSAGDLMMVTVLRRLNTSGLLDEYPEIAAYIARGEARPAFQRAFDAQLAVFKAASRS
;
A
#
# COMPACT_ATOMS: atom_id res chain seq x y z
N MET A 1 7.13 -9.31 1.28
CA MET A 1 7.57 -10.60 0.69
C MET A 1 7.58 -11.71 1.73
N ALA A 2 8.10 -11.48 2.94
CA ALA A 2 8.05 -12.45 4.05
C ALA A 2 6.68 -13.12 4.25
N MET A 3 5.60 -12.31 4.32
CA MET A 3 4.22 -12.84 4.48
C MET A 3 3.74 -13.77 3.35
N LEU A 4 4.33 -13.66 2.15
CA LEU A 4 3.92 -14.45 0.97
C LEU A 4 4.78 -15.71 0.80
N PHE A 5 6.07 -15.64 1.13
CA PHE A 5 7.03 -16.72 0.84
C PHE A 5 7.51 -17.48 2.07
N GLU A 6 7.39 -16.88 3.25
CA GLU A 6 7.99 -17.40 4.48
C GLU A 6 6.93 -17.77 5.51
N ARG A 7 5.64 -17.59 5.21
CA ARG A 7 4.54 -17.79 6.17
C ARG A 7 4.52 -19.19 6.80
N ASP A 8 4.89 -20.21 6.04
CA ASP A 8 4.88 -21.61 6.48
C ASP A 8 6.19 -22.03 7.19
N ARG A 9 7.13 -21.10 7.37
CA ARG A 9 8.38 -21.38 8.10
C ARG A 9 8.09 -21.37 9.60
N SER A 10 8.67 -22.33 10.32
CA SER A 10 8.51 -22.47 11.78
C SER A 10 8.89 -21.20 12.57
N TRP A 11 9.87 -20.44 12.07
CA TRP A 11 10.35 -19.19 12.69
C TRP A 11 9.59 -17.94 12.28
N TYR A 12 8.60 -18.04 11.37
CA TYR A 12 7.94 -16.88 10.79
C TYR A 12 7.29 -15.98 11.84
N ALA A 13 6.58 -16.58 12.79
CA ALA A 13 5.87 -15.85 13.84
C ALA A 13 6.82 -15.02 14.71
N GLU A 14 7.99 -15.56 15.04
CA GLU A 14 9.01 -14.87 15.86
C GLU A 14 9.68 -13.72 15.10
N ARG A 15 9.86 -13.86 13.78
CA ARG A 15 10.46 -12.82 12.94
C ARG A 15 9.50 -11.68 12.62
N LEU A 16 8.19 -11.96 12.57
CA LEU A 16 7.19 -11.02 12.08
C LEU A 16 7.18 -9.67 12.83
N PRO A 17 7.25 -9.60 14.18
CA PRO A 17 7.29 -8.33 14.91
C PRO A 17 8.45 -7.43 14.46
N GLY A 18 9.67 -7.98 14.35
CA GLY A 18 10.84 -7.21 13.94
C GLY A 18 10.77 -6.70 12.49
N LEU A 19 10.04 -7.41 11.61
CA LEU A 19 9.75 -6.91 10.26
C LEU A 19 8.71 -5.78 10.29
N GLN A 20 7.66 -5.93 11.10
CA GLN A 20 6.62 -4.92 11.25
C GLN A 20 7.19 -3.62 11.84
N ASP A 21 8.07 -3.70 12.84
CA ASP A 21 8.67 -2.51 13.45
C ASP A 21 9.50 -1.69 12.46
N ARG A 22 10.24 -2.36 11.56
CA ARG A 22 10.96 -1.69 10.47
C ARG A 22 10.02 -1.00 9.49
N VAL A 23 8.86 -1.60 9.21
CA VAL A 23 7.82 -0.99 8.37
C VAL A 23 7.22 0.21 9.07
N ARG A 24 6.88 0.10 10.37
CA ARG A 24 6.37 1.20 11.20
C ARG A 24 7.31 2.40 11.22
N THR A 25 8.62 2.19 11.31
CA THR A 25 9.59 3.30 11.21
C THR A 25 9.40 4.10 9.92
N ARG A 26 9.30 3.43 8.77
CA ARG A 26 9.14 4.11 7.47
C ARG A 26 7.75 4.71 7.28
N LEU A 27 6.70 4.05 7.76
CA LEU A 27 5.36 4.62 7.75
C LEU A 27 5.27 5.87 8.63
N GLY A 28 5.89 5.88 9.82
CA GLY A 28 5.95 7.07 10.67
C GLY A 28 6.72 8.24 10.08
N GLU A 29 7.77 7.98 9.28
CA GLU A 29 8.46 9.03 8.52
C GLU A 29 7.58 9.59 7.40
N LEU A 30 6.93 8.71 6.62
CA LEU A 30 6.05 9.12 5.52
C LEU A 30 4.83 9.88 6.04
N SER A 31 4.19 9.39 7.10
CA SER A 31 3.06 10.01 7.79
C SER A 31 3.35 11.46 8.14
N ARG A 32 4.48 11.73 8.80
CA ARG A 32 4.91 13.10 9.14
C ARG A 32 5.18 13.96 7.91
N HIS A 33 5.63 13.38 6.81
CA HIS A 33 5.90 14.12 5.57
C HIS A 33 4.62 14.54 4.85
N ILE A 34 3.58 13.70 4.89
CA ILE A 34 2.33 13.93 4.14
C ILE A 34 1.19 14.51 4.98
N SER A 35 1.37 14.72 6.29
CA SER A 35 0.30 15.14 7.19
C SER A 35 -0.29 16.52 6.86
N GLU A 36 0.49 17.38 6.23
CA GLU A 36 0.08 18.76 5.86
C GLU A 36 0.00 18.96 4.33
N ALA A 37 0.07 17.88 3.54
CA ALA A 37 0.08 17.94 2.09
C ALA A 37 -0.86 16.91 1.45
N ASP A 38 -1.47 17.28 0.33
CA ASP A 38 -2.30 16.34 -0.42
C ASP A 38 -1.47 15.24 -1.10
N TRP A 39 -0.25 15.59 -1.55
CA TRP A 39 0.68 14.73 -2.31
C TRP A 39 2.13 14.92 -1.83
N LEU A 40 3.03 14.04 -2.27
CA LEU A 40 4.43 13.99 -1.79
C LEU A 40 5.24 15.28 -2.02
N ASP A 41 5.00 15.96 -3.14
CA ASP A 41 5.79 17.13 -3.58
C ASP A 41 4.88 18.19 -4.23
N GLY A 42 3.81 18.56 -3.52
CA GLY A 42 2.83 19.56 -3.97
C GLY A 42 1.76 18.97 -4.90
N ALA A 43 1.92 19.12 -6.20
CA ALA A 43 0.95 18.58 -7.17
C ALA A 43 1.11 17.06 -7.32
N PHE A 44 0.01 16.36 -7.68
CA PHE A 44 0.07 14.93 -7.95
C PHE A 44 1.13 14.61 -9.01
N SER A 45 1.99 13.65 -8.70
CA SER A 45 3.14 13.28 -9.53
C SER A 45 3.21 11.78 -9.80
N ALA A 46 4.18 11.37 -10.63
CA ALA A 46 4.52 9.96 -10.78
C ALA A 46 5.01 9.33 -9.47
N GLY A 47 5.60 10.12 -8.56
CA GLY A 47 5.96 9.66 -7.22
C GLY A 47 4.75 9.18 -6.44
N ASP A 48 3.63 9.90 -6.53
CA ASP A 48 2.40 9.53 -5.84
C ASP A 48 1.76 8.27 -6.41
N LEU A 49 1.75 8.14 -7.74
CA LEU A 49 1.30 6.93 -8.41
C LEU A 49 2.05 5.69 -7.91
N MET A 50 3.38 5.80 -7.82
CA MET A 50 4.24 4.72 -7.33
C MET A 50 4.00 4.45 -5.84
N MET A 51 3.93 5.51 -5.03
CA MET A 51 3.79 5.38 -3.57
C MET A 51 2.44 4.76 -3.19
N VAL A 52 1.33 5.23 -3.77
CA VAL A 52 0.01 4.62 -3.58
C VAL A 52 0.03 3.13 -3.95
N THR A 53 0.65 2.78 -5.08
CA THR A 53 0.76 1.39 -5.51
C THR A 53 1.55 0.52 -4.52
N VAL A 54 2.65 1.04 -3.96
CA VAL A 54 3.46 0.34 -2.96
C VAL A 54 2.68 0.16 -1.65
N LEU A 55 2.03 1.22 -1.16
CA LEU A 55 1.31 1.21 0.11
C LEU A 55 0.11 0.26 0.09
N ARG A 56 -0.61 0.14 -1.03
CA ARG A 56 -1.74 -0.81 -1.18
C ARG A 56 -1.37 -2.26 -0.93
N ARG A 57 -0.08 -2.63 -1.06
CA ARG A 57 0.41 -3.99 -0.73
C ARG A 57 0.35 -4.29 0.77
N LEU A 58 0.18 -3.27 1.61
CA LEU A 58 0.05 -3.39 3.06
C LEU A 58 -1.40 -3.55 3.53
N ASN A 59 -2.40 -3.47 2.64
CA ASN A 59 -3.82 -3.54 3.01
C ASN A 59 -4.19 -4.77 3.85
N THR A 60 -3.54 -5.92 3.63
CA THR A 60 -3.82 -7.15 4.38
C THR A 60 -2.95 -7.33 5.63
N SER A 61 -2.11 -6.35 5.97
CA SER A 61 -1.16 -6.45 7.09
C SER A 61 -1.69 -5.90 8.41
N GLY A 62 -2.78 -5.12 8.39
CA GLY A 62 -3.29 -4.36 9.54
C GLY A 62 -2.44 -3.13 9.92
N LEU A 63 -1.27 -2.94 9.30
CA LEU A 63 -0.37 -1.84 9.65
C LEU A 63 -0.92 -0.46 9.27
N LEU A 64 -1.73 -0.36 8.21
CA LEU A 64 -2.29 0.91 7.78
C LEU A 64 -3.35 1.46 8.73
N ASP A 65 -3.93 0.61 9.60
CA ASP A 65 -4.91 1.02 10.62
C ASP A 65 -4.27 1.93 11.67
N GLU A 66 -2.94 1.86 11.82
CA GLU A 66 -2.14 2.72 12.71
C GLU A 66 -1.87 4.12 12.12
N TYR A 67 -2.13 4.35 10.82
CA TYR A 67 -1.73 5.55 10.05
C TYR A 67 -2.89 6.13 9.20
N PRO A 68 -3.87 6.81 9.80
CA PRO A 68 -5.05 7.30 9.10
C PRO A 68 -4.74 8.31 7.98
N GLU A 69 -3.70 9.14 8.12
CA GLU A 69 -3.22 10.06 7.09
C GLU A 69 -2.69 9.34 5.85
N ILE A 70 -2.00 8.21 6.03
CA ILE A 70 -1.54 7.36 4.93
C ILE A 70 -2.75 6.67 4.27
N ALA A 71 -3.71 6.18 5.06
CA ALA A 71 -4.94 5.61 4.54
C ALA A 71 -5.72 6.63 3.68
N ALA A 72 -5.84 7.88 4.16
CA ALA A 72 -6.47 8.97 3.41
C ALA A 72 -5.71 9.31 2.12
N TYR A 73 -4.37 9.31 2.16
CA TYR A 73 -3.52 9.50 0.98
C TYR A 73 -3.75 8.43 -0.09
N ILE A 74 -3.82 7.15 0.31
CA ILE A 74 -4.16 6.04 -0.59
C ILE A 74 -5.55 6.24 -1.19
N ALA A 75 -6.56 6.51 -0.35
CA ALA A 75 -7.94 6.70 -0.79
C ALA A 75 -8.08 7.85 -1.80
N ARG A 76 -7.37 8.97 -1.60
CA ARG A 76 -7.30 10.07 -2.58
C ARG A 76 -6.73 9.60 -3.91
N GLY A 77 -5.67 8.78 -3.89
CA GLY A 77 -5.07 8.19 -5.08
C GLY A 77 -6.04 7.26 -5.82
N GLU A 78 -6.74 6.39 -5.09
CA GLU A 78 -7.69 5.43 -5.63
C GLU A 78 -8.96 6.08 -6.20
N ALA A 79 -9.38 7.22 -5.64
CA ALA A 79 -10.52 7.99 -6.12
C ALA A 79 -10.28 8.69 -7.47
N ARG A 80 -9.02 8.75 -7.95
CA ARG A 80 -8.71 9.40 -9.23
C ARG A 80 -9.33 8.62 -10.40
N PRO A 81 -9.98 9.28 -11.37
CA PRO A 81 -10.58 8.58 -12.52
C PRO A 81 -9.58 7.73 -13.32
N ALA A 82 -8.32 8.15 -13.40
CA ALA A 82 -7.28 7.38 -14.07
C ALA A 82 -6.97 6.05 -13.35
N PHE A 83 -6.98 6.07 -12.01
CA PHE A 83 -6.79 4.87 -11.21
C PHE A 83 -7.95 3.89 -11.40
N GLN A 84 -9.19 4.37 -11.31
CA GLN A 84 -10.38 3.54 -11.48
C GLN A 84 -10.40 2.86 -12.85
N ARG A 85 -10.15 3.60 -13.94
CA ARG A 85 -10.05 3.03 -15.29
C ARG A 85 -8.95 1.97 -15.41
N ALA A 86 -7.77 2.23 -14.82
CA ALA A 86 -6.67 1.27 -14.83
C ALA A 86 -7.02 0.00 -14.03
N PHE A 87 -7.68 0.16 -12.89
CA PHE A 87 -8.16 -0.94 -12.06
C PHE A 87 -9.23 -1.78 -12.78
N ASP A 88 -10.21 -1.15 -13.42
CA ASP A 88 -11.25 -1.85 -14.17
C ASP A 88 -10.65 -2.67 -15.33
N ALA A 89 -9.68 -2.10 -16.05
CA ALA A 89 -8.99 -2.77 -17.15
C ALA A 89 -8.24 -4.02 -16.68
N GLN A 90 -7.43 -3.94 -15.61
CA GLN A 90 -6.71 -5.10 -15.09
C GLN A 90 -7.67 -6.14 -14.48
N LEU A 91 -8.76 -5.70 -13.85
CA LEU A 91 -9.75 -6.60 -13.27
C LEU A 91 -10.48 -7.41 -14.35
N ALA A 92 -10.77 -6.80 -15.49
CA ALA A 92 -11.35 -7.49 -16.64
C ALA A 92 -10.44 -8.61 -17.15
N VAL A 93 -9.13 -8.35 -17.28
CA VAL A 93 -8.13 -9.35 -17.68
C VAL A 93 -8.06 -10.48 -16.65
N PHE A 94 -7.97 -10.15 -15.35
CA PHE A 94 -7.95 -11.15 -14.28
C PHE A 94 -9.19 -12.06 -14.32
N LYS A 95 -10.40 -11.46 -14.39
CA LYS A 95 -11.66 -12.22 -14.48
C LYS A 95 -11.75 -13.10 -15.72
N ALA A 96 -11.20 -12.66 -16.85
CA ALA A 96 -11.14 -13.48 -18.06
C ALA A 96 -10.24 -14.70 -17.86
N ALA A 97 -9.05 -14.52 -17.29
CA ALA A 97 -8.10 -15.58 -17.02
C ALA A 97 -8.54 -16.56 -15.92
N SER A 98 -9.31 -16.12 -14.92
CA SER A 98 -9.81 -17.01 -13.84
C SER A 98 -11.01 -17.88 -14.25
N ARG A 99 -11.57 -17.69 -15.45
CA ARG A 99 -12.70 -18.47 -15.97
C ARG A 99 -12.27 -19.61 -16.92
N SER A 100 -11.00 -19.65 -17.31
CA SER A 100 -10.37 -20.74 -18.07
C SER A 100 -9.72 -21.75 -17.14
#